data_AF-A0A2R6Y3X7-F1
#
_entry.id   AF-A0A2R6Y3X7-F1
#
_cell.length_a   1.000
_cell.length_b   1.000
_cell.length_c   1.000
_cell.angle_alpha   90.00
_cell.angle_beta   90.00
_cell.angle_gamma   90.00
#
_symmetry.space_group_name_H-M   'P 1'
#
loop_
_entity.id
_entity.type
_entity.pdbx_description
1 polymer ?
#
loop_
_entity_poly.entity_id
_entity_poly.type
_entity_poly.pdbx_seq_one_letter_code
_entity_poly.pdbx_strand_id
1 'polypeptide(L)'
;MMADEIAVMYAGKIAERVRTAELLDHVAHPYALGLFKSTPTLKIKQRLYSIPGQSPDLKRHKVQGSPFALRCTKKPKVCEA
;
A
#
# COMPACT_ATOMS: atom_id res chain seq x y z
N MET A 1 -12.47 12.68 -2.35
CA MET A 1 -11.82 12.48 -1.03
C MET A 1 -11.90 13.81 -0.29
N MET A 2 -12.25 13.83 1.01
CA MET A 2 -12.48 15.06 1.78
C MET A 2 -11.31 15.47 2.68
N ALA A 3 -10.18 14.75 2.65
CA ALA A 3 -8.99 15.06 3.45
C ALA A 3 -7.97 15.88 2.64
N ASP A 4 -7.19 16.73 3.30
CA ASP A 4 -6.07 17.47 2.68
C ASP A 4 -4.81 16.61 2.52
N GLU A 5 -4.56 15.73 3.49
CA GLU A 5 -3.45 14.79 3.50
C GLU A 5 -3.93 13.36 3.75
N ILE A 6 -3.21 12.40 3.17
CA ILE A 6 -3.48 10.98 3.34
C ILE A 6 -2.20 10.29 3.80
N ALA A 7 -2.30 9.56 4.91
CA ALA A 7 -1.27 8.66 5.40
C ALA A 7 -1.71 7.21 5.16
N VAL A 8 -0.96 6.50 4.33
CA VAL A 8 -1.14 5.06 4.09
C VAL A 8 -0.29 4.31 5.10
N MET A 9 -0.92 3.44 5.89
CA MET A 9 -0.26 2.66 6.92
C MET A 9 -0.24 1.18 6.57
N TYR A 10 0.86 0.50 6.89
CA TYR A 10 0.98 -0.94 6.79
C TYR A 10 1.75 -1.52 7.97
N ALA A 11 1.17 -2.54 8.60
CA ALA A 11 1.79 -3.27 9.71
C ALA A 11 2.32 -2.35 10.84
N GLY A 12 1.55 -1.32 11.20
CA GLY A 12 1.86 -0.38 12.28
C GLY A 12 2.84 0.74 11.91
N LYS A 13 3.30 0.82 10.66
CA LYS A 13 4.17 1.90 10.17
C LYS A 13 3.46 2.73 9.08
N ILE A 14 3.82 4.01 8.98
CA ILE A 14 3.41 4.83 7.83
C ILE A 14 4.27 4.40 6.63
N ALA A 15 3.60 3.90 5.59
CA ALA A 15 4.24 3.46 4.35
C ALA A 15 4.37 4.63 3.36
N GLU A 16 3.41 5.55 3.35
CA GLU A 16 3.42 6.73 2.49
C GLU A 16 2.56 7.84 3.11
N ARG A 17 2.98 9.10 3.01
CA ARG A 17 2.18 10.26 3.39
C ARG A 17 2.29 11.29 2.28
N VAL A 18 1.16 11.71 1.71
CA VAL A 18 1.11 12.67 0.62
C VAL A 18 -0.14 13.54 0.71
N ARG A 19 -0.12 14.67 0.01
CA ARG A 19 -1.31 15.51 -0.16
C ARG A 19 -2.33 14.78 -1.03
N THR A 20 -3.61 14.89 -0.70
CA THR A 20 -4.69 14.23 -1.44
C THR A 20 -4.71 14.62 -2.91
N ALA A 21 -4.35 15.87 -3.22
CA ALA A 21 -4.25 16.37 -4.59
C ALA A 21 -3.14 15.67 -5.41
N GLU A 22 -2.06 15.23 -4.76
CA GLU A 22 -0.91 14.63 -5.43
C GLU A 22 -0.98 13.10 -5.45
N LEU A 23 -1.83 12.52 -4.61
CA LEU A 23 -1.93 11.08 -4.42
C LEU A 23 -2.23 10.37 -5.75
N LEU A 24 -3.19 10.85 -6.55
CA LEU A 24 -3.53 10.18 -7.81
C LEU A 24 -2.38 10.19 -8.84
N ASP A 25 -1.52 11.20 -8.81
CA ASP A 25 -0.46 11.40 -9.80
C ASP A 25 0.89 10.83 -9.35
N HIS A 26 1.13 10.75 -8.04
CA HIS A 26 2.45 10.47 -7.47
C HIS A 26 2.49 9.32 -6.46
N VAL A 27 1.50 8.40 -6.41
CA VAL A 27 1.62 7.22 -5.52
C VAL A 27 2.89 6.43 -5.84
N ALA A 28 3.86 6.48 -4.93
CA ALA A 28 5.15 5.82 -5.10
C ALA A 28 5.11 4.40 -4.54
N HIS A 29 4.42 4.20 -3.41
CA HIS A 29 4.49 2.95 -2.66
C HIS A 29 3.59 1.87 -3.29
N PRO A 30 4.12 0.68 -3.63
CA PRO A 30 3.35 -0.38 -4.28
C PRO A 30 2.12 -0.85 -3.51
N TYR A 31 2.18 -0.79 -2.17
CA TYR A 31 1.01 -1.06 -1.32
C TYR A 31 -0.13 -0.06 -1.54
N ALA A 32 0.17 1.24 -1.55
CA ALA A 32 -0.82 2.29 -1.79
C ALA A 32 -1.44 2.13 -3.20
N LEU A 33 -0.62 1.86 -4.23
CA LEU A 33 -1.10 1.54 -5.57
C LEU A 33 -2.05 0.33 -5.60
N GLY A 34 -1.71 -0.71 -4.84
CA GLY A 34 -2.56 -1.89 -4.68
C GLY A 34 -3.91 -1.56 -4.05
N LEU A 35 -3.94 -0.73 -3.01
CA LEU A 35 -5.17 -0.28 -2.37
C LEU A 35 -6.08 0.50 -3.33
N PHE A 36 -5.52 1.40 -4.13
CA PHE A 36 -6.28 2.12 -5.15
C PHE A 36 -6.92 1.16 -6.16
N LYS A 37 -6.17 0.17 -6.63
CA LYS A 37 -6.69 -0.86 -7.54
C LYS A 37 -7.76 -1.76 -6.90
N SER A 38 -7.67 -1.97 -5.59
CA SER A 38 -8.65 -2.73 -4.80
C SER A 38 -9.89 -1.91 -4.41
N THR A 39 -9.91 -0.60 -4.69
CA THR A 39 -11.04 0.25 -4.33
C THR A 39 -12.20 0.06 -5.31
N PRO A 40 -13.39 -0.37 -4.83
CA PRO A 40 -14.53 -0.56 -5.70
C PRO A 40 -15.03 0.77 -6.27
N THR A 41 -15.47 0.75 -7.53
CA THR A 41 -16.16 1.88 -8.16
C THR A 41 -17.50 1.39 -8.68
N LEU A 42 -18.48 2.29 -8.80
CA LEU A 42 -19.84 1.97 -9.26
C LEU A 42 -19.89 1.32 -10.67
N LYS A 43 -18.81 1.44 -11.45
CA LYS A 43 -18.71 0.91 -12.81
C LYS A 43 -18.12 -0.50 -12.88
N ILE A 44 -17.53 -1.01 -11.79
CA ILE A 44 -16.84 -2.31 -11.79
C ILE A 44 -17.86 -3.42 -11.56
N LYS A 45 -18.05 -4.28 -12.57
CA LYS A 45 -18.86 -5.52 -12.49
C LYS A 45 -18.03 -6.79 -12.37
N GLN A 46 -16.70 -6.66 -12.49
CA GLN A 46 -15.74 -7.76 -12.43
C GLN A 46 -15.10 -7.90 -11.05
N ARG A 47 -14.41 -9.01 -10.81
CA ARG A 47 -13.74 -9.28 -9.53
C ARG A 47 -12.71 -8.18 -9.21
N LEU A 48 -12.76 -7.67 -7.99
CA LEU A 48 -11.83 -6.64 -7.52
C LEU A 48 -10.40 -7.19 -7.45
N TYR A 49 -9.44 -6.33 -7.80
CA TYR A 49 -8.04 -6.64 -7.58
C TYR A 49 -7.78 -6.87 -6.09
N SER A 50 -7.04 -7.92 -5.77
CA SER A 50 -6.62 -8.25 -4.41
C SER A 50 -5.11 -8.24 -4.35
N ILE A 51 -4.52 -7.53 -3.40
CA ILE A 51 -3.06 -7.54 -3.19
C ILE A 51 -2.66 -8.95 -2.74
N PRO A 52 -1.85 -9.69 -3.53
CA PRO A 52 -1.52 -11.08 -3.23
C PRO A 52 -0.70 -11.21 -1.93
N GLY A 53 -0.73 -12.41 -1.35
CA GLY A 53 -0.05 -12.72 -0.10
C GLY A 53 -0.82 -12.27 1.16
N GLN A 54 -0.29 -12.66 2.32
CA GLN A 54 -0.87 -12.38 3.64
C GLN A 54 -0.12 -11.24 4.34
N SER A 55 -0.80 -10.57 5.27
CA SER A 55 -0.14 -9.57 6.12
C SER A 55 0.86 -10.24 7.08
N PRO A 56 2.01 -9.61 7.39
CA PRO A 56 2.95 -10.20 8.34
C PRO A 56 2.34 -10.27 9.74
N ASP A 57 2.67 -11.34 10.46
CA ASP A 57 2.33 -11.50 11.87
C ASP A 57 3.32 -10.71 12.73
N LEU A 58 2.88 -9.52 13.16
CA LEU A 58 3.68 -8.62 13.99
C LEU A 58 3.92 -9.13 15.41
N LYS A 59 3.14 -10.10 15.90
CA LYS A 59 3.35 -10.69 17.23
C LYS A 59 4.46 -11.74 17.19
N ARG A 60 4.53 -12.49 16.09
CA ARG A 60 5.47 -13.61 15.96
C ARG A 60 6.78 -13.22 15.30
N HIS A 61 6.82 -12.21 14.43
CA HIS A 61 8.00 -11.91 13.62
C HIS A 61 8.41 -10.44 13.77
N LYS A 62 9.67 -10.21 14.16
CA LYS A 62 10.30 -8.89 14.04
C LYS A 62 10.57 -8.63 12.57
N VAL A 63 9.81 -7.72 11.98
CA VAL A 63 10.06 -7.23 10.63
C VAL A 63 11.30 -6.32 10.66
N GLN A 64 12.39 -6.76 10.05
CA GLN A 64 13.53 -5.91 9.72
C GLN A 64 13.26 -5.24 8.37
N GLY A 65 13.46 -3.92 8.27
CA GLY A 65 13.13 -3.15 7.06
C GLY A 65 11.63 -2.91 6.84
N SER A 66 11.21 -2.85 5.58
CA SER A 66 9.80 -2.63 5.23
C SER A 66 8.97 -3.90 5.42
N PRO A 67 7.83 -3.82 6.14
CA PRO A 67 6.90 -4.94 6.27
C PRO A 67 6.29 -5.39 4.95
N PHE A 68 6.31 -4.54 3.91
CA PHE A 68 5.73 -4.85 2.62
C PHE A 68 6.71 -5.48 1.62
N ALA A 69 8.00 -5.66 1.97
CA ALA A 69 9.03 -6.12 1.04
C ALA A 69 8.69 -7.44 0.33
N LEU A 70 8.13 -8.42 1.06
CA LEU A 70 7.75 -9.74 0.52
C LEU A 70 6.55 -9.69 -0.45
N ARG A 71 5.76 -8.60 -0.41
CA ARG A 71 4.56 -8.40 -1.25
C ARG A 71 4.77 -7.29 -2.29
N CYS A 72 5.95 -6.68 -2.28
CA CYS A 72 6.31 -5.60 -3.17
C CYS A 72 6.51 -6.16 -4.59
N THR A 73 5.73 -5.66 -5.54
CA THR A 73 5.88 -6.00 -6.97
C THR A 73 7.05 -5.25 -7.63
N LYS A 74 7.56 -4.18 -6.98
CA LYS A 74 8.78 -3.48 -7.37
C LYS A 74 10.01 -4.22 -6.78
N LYS A 75 11.20 -3.97 -7.34
CA LYS A 75 12.45 -4.64 -6.94
C LYS A 75 12.66 -4.59 -5.40
N PRO A 76 13.05 -5.70 -4.75
CA PRO A 76 13.16 -5.80 -3.29
C PRO A 76 14.07 -4.71 -2.68
N LYS A 77 15.17 -4.35 -3.36
CA LYS A 77 16.10 -3.30 -2.91
C LYS A 77 15.47 -1.92 -2.67
N VAL A 78 14.39 -1.57 -3.38
CA VAL A 78 13.69 -0.27 -3.21
C VAL A 78 12.70 -0.34 -2.04
N CYS A 79 12.22 -1.54 -1.72
CA CYS A 79 11.31 -1.81 -0.63
C CYS A 79 12.04 -2.23 0.66
N GLU A 80 13.38 -2.25 0.70
CA GLU A 80 14.19 -2.61 1.89
C GLU A 80 14.78 -1.40 2.64
N ALA A 81 14.71 -0.20 2.06
CA ALA A 81 15.25 1.05 2.63
C ALA A 81 14.33 1.69 3.67
#